data_AF-A0A151GY27-F1
#
_entry.id   AF-A0A151GY27-F1
#
_cell.length_a   1.000
_cell.length_b   1.000
_cell.length_c   1.000
_cell.angle_alpha   90.00
_cell.angle_beta   90.00
_cell.angle_gamma   90.00
#
_symmetry.space_group_name_H-M   'P 1'
#
loop_
_entity.id
_entity.type
_entity.pdbx_description
1 polymer ?
#
loop_
_entity_poly.entity_id
_entity_poly.type
_entity_poly.pdbx_seq_one_letter_code
_entity_poly.pdbx_strand_id
1 'polypeptide(L)'
;MRLSTTLLLASALCAHATPTATRAGPRLAPSKVRRGQMPDGTRVALPATQVANFGDPNTAGVFLRGEDRNPAHVFELGFAPRGDDANLQHHLSFAGNSAYVSVTRSRRTARNYAFGRRGGSGEGSVGFVYVIYPDRMPDGYWIPHIYPADRAVHLNWEFAVAGAIPPSAIHGAFAFRPDEPDPFSYVVNPNYEPGRAGAYDPSLDFSMRQAHSILFVGCAAMVLGSHARLPRSVPEIGADAGGHHDAHDAGTTRRAPYFPAPSSRNDADDTSSAAVAVSKPYRREEGSNGRCDAVVGAWVANHGLACEHAAGQGACKLRVVTAEDSKDRFDHLNVRLELSDDWWAGAYGRIGIHFGRPSANVTLFRSPDGGSFAQMNVNLTRIFGTDRPSLRSLGRVVITQHLHGSQFNDQFEIRGILLRAHHVESGLHLEVAKYRAVETWSTKIELPRTRGRKGDGPRSPSYGGEAWSGEVKLEDWHVANAAIAKAGTVHEEM
;
A
#
# COMPACT_ATOMS: atom_id res chain seq x y z
N MET A 1 52.21 61.23 48.90
CA MET A 1 51.66 62.32 49.73
C MET A 1 51.28 63.45 48.79
N ARG A 2 50.00 63.89 48.79
CA ARG A 2 49.40 65.07 48.10
C ARG A 2 49.35 64.99 46.55
N LEU A 3 48.18 64.81 45.92
CA LEU A 3 47.04 65.73 45.65
C LEU A 3 47.35 66.94 44.74
N SER A 4 46.56 67.00 43.66
CA SER A 4 46.03 68.16 42.93
C SER A 4 46.51 68.33 41.47
N THR A 5 45.70 67.90 40.49
CA THR A 5 44.76 68.70 39.65
C THR A 5 45.47 69.55 38.59
N THR A 6 45.23 69.31 37.29
CA THR A 6 44.64 70.28 36.33
C THR A 6 44.46 69.64 34.94
N LEU A 7 43.27 69.88 34.39
CA LEU A 7 42.72 69.61 33.07
C LEU A 7 43.61 70.01 31.89
N LEU A 8 43.59 69.22 30.81
CA LEU A 8 43.72 69.74 29.43
C LEU A 8 42.86 68.91 28.48
N LEU A 9 41.89 69.60 27.88
CA LEU A 9 40.99 69.12 26.83
C LEU A 9 41.77 68.68 25.60
N ALA A 10 41.44 67.50 25.07
CA ALA A 10 41.69 67.15 23.67
C ALA A 10 40.42 66.52 23.07
N SER A 11 39.94 67.20 22.03
CA SER A 11 38.74 66.90 21.25
C SER A 11 38.91 65.59 20.48
N ALA A 12 38.02 64.61 20.71
CA ALA A 12 37.84 63.47 19.84
C ALA A 12 36.39 63.44 19.33
N LEU A 13 36.24 63.67 18.03
CA LEU A 13 35.01 63.47 17.28
C LEU A 13 34.66 61.97 17.28
N CYS A 14 33.74 61.55 18.14
CA CYS A 14 33.05 60.28 17.99
C CYS A 14 31.92 60.48 16.96
N ALA A 15 32.15 60.06 15.73
CA ALA A 15 31.07 59.80 14.78
C ALA A 15 30.23 58.63 15.31
N HIS A 16 28.99 58.89 15.71
CA HIS A 16 27.99 57.85 15.85
C HIS A 16 27.59 57.36 14.45
N ALA A 17 28.17 56.24 14.02
CA ALA A 17 27.59 55.46 12.95
C ALA A 17 26.28 54.84 13.48
N THR A 18 25.16 55.43 13.08
CA THR A 18 23.86 54.77 13.16
C THR A 18 23.93 53.47 12.35
N PRO A 19 23.46 52.33 12.89
CA PRO A 19 23.34 51.12 12.09
C PRO A 19 22.32 51.39 10.99
N THR A 20 22.77 51.40 9.75
CA THR A 20 21.91 51.41 8.57
C THR A 20 21.07 50.15 8.62
N ALA A 21 19.77 50.36 8.86
CA ALA A 21 18.75 49.33 8.82
C ALA A 21 18.93 48.47 7.56
N THR A 22 19.25 47.20 7.80
CA THR A 22 19.33 46.18 6.79
C THR A 22 17.99 46.15 6.06
N ARG A 23 18.05 46.37 4.75
CA ARG A 23 16.94 46.40 3.81
C ARG A 23 15.99 45.23 4.06
N ALA A 24 14.84 45.52 4.67
CA ALA A 24 13.74 44.57 4.82
C ALA A 24 13.43 43.97 3.44
N GLY A 25 13.45 42.64 3.35
CA GLY A 25 13.00 41.92 2.16
C GLY A 25 11.59 42.34 1.77
N PRO A 26 11.17 42.11 0.51
CA PRO A 26 9.86 42.49 0.03
C PRO A 26 8.78 41.86 0.93
N ARG A 27 8.15 42.70 1.75
CA ARG A 27 6.91 42.37 2.45
C ARG A 27 5.92 41.94 1.38
N LEU A 28 5.54 40.66 1.36
CA LEU A 28 4.50 40.14 0.49
C LEU A 28 3.25 40.97 0.76
N ALA A 29 2.90 41.85 -0.19
CA ALA A 29 1.66 42.59 -0.09
C ALA A 29 0.52 41.56 -0.13
N PRO A 30 -0.41 41.56 0.84
CA PRO A 30 -1.57 40.67 0.77
C PRO A 30 -2.23 40.91 -0.59
N SER A 31 -2.37 39.84 -1.39
CA SER A 31 -3.08 39.92 -2.65
C SER A 31 -4.47 40.46 -2.34
N LYS A 32 -4.78 41.65 -2.85
CA LYS A 32 -6.09 42.29 -2.65
C LYS A 32 -7.12 41.60 -3.52
N VAL A 33 -7.41 40.33 -3.26
CA VAL A 33 -8.70 39.77 -3.65
C VAL A 33 -9.72 40.55 -2.83
N ARG A 34 -10.50 41.41 -3.49
CA ARG A 34 -11.54 42.19 -2.79
C ARG A 34 -12.52 41.20 -2.18
N ARG A 35 -12.85 41.37 -0.90
CA ARG A 35 -13.87 40.60 -0.19
C ARG A 35 -15.16 40.61 -1.04
N GLY A 36 -15.55 39.44 -1.60
CA GLY A 36 -16.70 39.28 -2.51
C GLY A 36 -16.38 39.07 -4.01
N GLN A 37 -15.13 39.21 -4.45
CA GLN A 37 -14.74 38.90 -5.83
C GLN A 37 -14.37 37.42 -5.93
N MET A 38 -15.07 36.64 -6.75
CA MET A 38 -14.86 35.19 -6.92
C MET A 38 -13.50 34.94 -7.60
N PRO A 39 -12.51 34.32 -6.92
CA PRO A 39 -11.21 34.04 -7.53
C PRO A 39 -11.30 33.23 -8.83
N ASP A 40 -12.17 32.22 -8.88
CA ASP A 40 -12.41 31.38 -10.07
C ASP A 40 -13.50 31.94 -11.00
N GLY A 41 -14.05 33.13 -10.70
CA GLY A 41 -15.10 33.80 -11.45
C GLY A 41 -16.46 33.09 -11.51
N THR A 42 -16.63 31.94 -10.85
CA THR A 42 -17.79 31.06 -11.06
C THR A 42 -18.42 30.55 -9.78
N ARG A 43 -17.66 30.43 -8.68
CA ARG A 43 -18.12 29.86 -7.43
C ARG A 43 -18.02 30.86 -6.29
N VAL A 44 -18.92 30.75 -5.32
CA VAL A 44 -18.93 31.56 -4.11
C VAL A 44 -17.88 31.03 -3.14
N ALA A 45 -16.90 31.88 -2.79
CA ALA A 45 -15.98 31.59 -1.70
C ALA A 45 -16.72 31.66 -0.35
N LEU A 46 -16.41 30.74 0.55
CA LEU A 46 -16.98 30.66 1.89
C LEU A 46 -15.96 31.21 2.91
N PRO A 47 -16.44 31.88 3.98
CA PRO A 47 -15.61 32.23 5.11
C PRO A 47 -14.98 30.98 5.75
N ALA A 48 -13.68 31.05 6.04
CA ALA A 48 -12.98 29.96 6.72
C ALA A 48 -13.63 29.62 8.07
N THR A 49 -14.14 30.62 8.80
CA THR A 49 -14.85 30.45 10.08
C THR A 49 -16.15 29.66 9.94
N GLN A 50 -16.85 29.78 8.81
CA GLN A 50 -18.02 28.98 8.53
C GLN A 50 -17.61 27.52 8.27
N VAL A 51 -16.60 27.31 7.43
CA VAL A 51 -16.16 25.98 7.02
C VAL A 51 -15.46 25.20 8.14
N ALA A 52 -14.81 25.88 9.08
CA ALA A 52 -14.22 25.25 10.26
C ALA A 52 -15.25 24.57 11.19
N ASN A 53 -16.54 24.89 11.01
CA ASN A 53 -17.64 24.22 11.69
C ASN A 53 -18.26 23.08 10.87
N PHE A 54 -17.74 22.80 9.66
CA PHE A 54 -18.21 21.70 8.84
C PHE A 54 -17.53 20.38 9.25
N GLY A 55 -18.39 19.38 9.48
CA GLY A 55 -18.09 17.97 9.75
C GLY A 55 -17.08 17.65 10.87
N ASP A 56 -16.06 16.80 10.61
CA ASP A 56 -15.36 15.95 11.62
C ASP A 56 -15.30 16.60 13.02
N PRO A 57 -16.10 16.09 13.99
CA PRO A 57 -16.18 16.68 15.33
C PRO A 57 -14.83 16.68 16.02
N ASN A 58 -13.90 15.81 15.60
CA ASN A 58 -12.60 15.70 16.24
C ASN A 58 -11.69 16.86 15.86
N THR A 59 -11.83 17.52 14.71
CA THR A 59 -10.99 18.69 14.33
C THR A 59 -11.69 20.03 14.57
N ALA A 60 -12.87 20.03 15.21
CA ALA A 60 -13.74 21.20 15.39
C ALA A 60 -12.97 22.52 15.62
N GLY A 61 -13.14 23.47 14.70
CA GLY A 61 -12.64 24.83 14.84
C GLY A 61 -11.26 25.15 14.25
N VAL A 62 -10.47 24.18 13.77
CA VAL A 62 -9.15 24.45 13.14
C VAL A 62 -8.98 23.79 11.76
N PHE A 63 -8.13 24.37 10.92
CA PHE A 63 -7.62 23.72 9.71
C PHE A 63 -6.23 23.16 9.93
N LEU A 64 -5.87 22.18 9.11
CA LEU A 64 -4.59 21.50 9.15
C LEU A 64 -3.91 21.56 7.80
N ARG A 65 -2.58 21.59 7.78
CA ARG A 65 -1.79 21.46 6.55
C ARG A 65 -0.52 20.65 6.79
N GLY A 66 -0.33 19.59 6.02
CA GLY A 66 0.95 18.87 5.95
C GLY A 66 1.94 19.58 5.03
N GLU A 67 3.19 19.75 5.47
CA GLU A 67 4.29 20.28 4.65
C GLU A 67 5.65 19.92 5.27
N ASP A 68 6.69 19.80 4.44
CA ASP A 68 8.08 19.52 4.82
C ASP A 68 8.91 20.77 5.18
N ARG A 69 8.38 21.97 4.90
CA ARG A 69 9.06 23.24 5.23
C ARG A 69 9.17 23.42 6.74
N ASN A 70 10.30 23.98 7.19
CA ASN A 70 10.59 24.23 8.60
C ASN A 70 9.61 25.23 9.24
N PRO A 71 9.12 24.99 10.47
CA PRO A 71 8.22 25.90 11.18
C PRO A 71 8.72 27.32 11.30
N ALA A 72 10.01 27.56 11.53
CA ALA A 72 10.55 28.92 11.64
C ALA A 72 10.28 29.75 10.37
N HIS A 73 10.44 29.14 9.19
CA HIS A 73 10.19 29.80 7.91
C HIS A 73 8.69 30.04 7.68
N VAL A 74 7.86 29.05 8.00
CA VAL A 74 6.40 29.15 7.83
C VAL A 74 5.78 30.14 8.83
N PHE A 75 6.29 30.21 10.06
CA PHE A 75 5.84 31.16 11.09
C PHE A 75 6.27 32.59 10.80
N GLU A 76 7.30 32.80 9.99
CA GLU A 76 7.73 34.12 9.53
C GLU A 76 6.92 34.59 8.31
N LEU A 77 6.72 33.71 7.32
CA LEU A 77 6.18 34.11 6.01
C LEU A 77 4.72 33.71 5.78
N GLY A 78 4.21 32.74 6.55
CA GLY A 78 2.93 32.10 6.30
C GLY A 78 3.00 31.12 5.12
N PHE A 79 1.85 30.85 4.51
CA PHE A 79 1.77 30.03 3.31
C PHE A 79 1.43 30.89 2.10
N ALA A 80 2.35 30.96 1.14
CA ALA A 80 2.08 31.58 -0.15
C ALA A 80 1.60 30.53 -1.18
N PRO A 81 0.68 30.90 -2.09
CA PRO A 81 0.36 30.08 -3.26
C PRO A 81 1.59 29.94 -4.15
N ARG A 82 1.60 28.89 -4.99
CA ARG A 82 2.73 28.64 -5.92
C ARG A 82 2.71 29.53 -7.16
N GLY A 83 1.60 30.20 -7.42
CA GLY A 83 1.43 31.08 -8.56
C GLY A 83 0.14 31.89 -8.47
N ASP A 84 -0.41 32.20 -9.63
CA ASP A 84 -1.55 33.10 -9.83
C ASP A 84 -2.70 32.46 -10.63
N ASP A 85 -2.61 31.16 -10.96
CA ASP A 85 -3.70 30.45 -11.63
C ASP A 85 -4.87 30.20 -10.67
N ALA A 86 -5.93 30.99 -10.82
CA ALA A 86 -7.15 30.90 -10.04
C ALA A 86 -8.16 29.88 -10.60
N ASN A 87 -7.82 29.08 -11.61
CA ASN A 87 -8.66 27.99 -12.06
C ASN A 87 -8.66 26.84 -11.03
N LEU A 88 -9.79 26.66 -10.35
CA LEU A 88 -9.92 25.62 -9.32
C LEU A 88 -9.74 24.20 -9.87
N GLN A 89 -10.11 23.94 -11.12
CA GLN A 89 -9.91 22.62 -11.73
C GLN A 89 -8.42 22.34 -11.96
N HIS A 90 -7.63 23.36 -12.35
CA HIS A 90 -6.18 23.24 -12.48
C HIS A 90 -5.48 23.09 -11.12
N HIS A 91 -6.01 23.77 -10.10
CA HIS A 91 -5.55 23.59 -8.74
C HIS A 91 -5.73 22.14 -8.28
N LEU A 92 -6.93 21.59 -8.47
CA LEU A 92 -7.25 20.22 -8.08
C LEU A 92 -6.49 19.18 -8.91
N SER A 93 -6.13 19.48 -10.17
CA SER A 93 -5.29 18.60 -11.00
C SER A 93 -3.78 18.74 -10.75
N PHE A 94 -3.38 19.67 -9.88
CA PHE A 94 -1.97 20.00 -9.58
C PHE A 94 -1.13 20.37 -10.78
N ALA A 95 -1.72 21.10 -11.73
CA ALA A 95 -1.00 21.63 -12.88
C ALA A 95 0.23 22.50 -12.51
N GLY A 96 0.39 22.85 -11.23
CA GLY A 96 1.39 23.81 -10.75
C GLY A 96 0.82 25.23 -10.82
N ASN A 97 1.64 26.23 -10.48
CA ASN A 97 1.30 27.67 -10.58
C ASN A 97 -0.04 28.11 -9.93
N SER A 98 -0.58 27.33 -9.00
CA SER A 98 -1.91 27.60 -8.46
C SER A 98 -1.92 28.83 -7.55
N ALA A 99 -2.97 29.66 -7.66
CA ALA A 99 -3.30 30.78 -6.78
C ALA A 99 -3.84 30.36 -5.41
N TYR A 100 -4.00 29.06 -5.15
CA TYR A 100 -4.60 28.56 -3.93
C TYR A 100 -3.59 27.90 -3.00
N VAL A 101 -3.87 28.00 -1.69
CA VAL A 101 -3.23 27.22 -0.64
C VAL A 101 -4.25 26.22 -0.09
N SER A 102 -3.99 24.93 -0.29
CA SER A 102 -4.84 23.86 0.25
C SER A 102 -4.65 23.70 1.76
N VAL A 103 -5.73 23.67 2.51
CA VAL A 103 -5.75 23.17 3.89
C VAL A 103 -6.84 22.11 4.01
N THR A 104 -6.82 21.32 5.08
CA THR A 104 -7.74 20.20 5.27
C THR A 104 -8.34 20.19 6.67
N ARG A 105 -9.54 19.64 6.80
CA ARG A 105 -10.14 19.28 8.10
C ARG A 105 -9.85 17.84 8.52
N SER A 106 -9.16 17.06 7.69
CA SER A 106 -8.78 15.66 7.94
C SER A 106 -7.36 15.57 8.48
N ARG A 107 -7.21 15.04 9.70
CA ARG A 107 -5.89 14.79 10.31
C ARG A 107 -5.05 13.82 9.49
N ARG A 108 -5.69 12.72 9.05
CA ARG A 108 -5.05 11.70 8.22
C ARG A 108 -4.49 12.32 6.95
N THR A 109 -5.29 13.14 6.28
CA THR A 109 -4.86 13.86 5.07
C THR A 109 -3.69 14.79 5.37
N ALA A 110 -3.76 15.60 6.42
CA ALA A 110 -2.66 16.48 6.79
C ALA A 110 -1.37 15.70 7.11
N ARG A 111 -1.47 14.58 7.83
CA ARG A 111 -0.35 13.69 8.15
C ARG A 111 0.30 13.13 6.88
N ASN A 112 -0.49 12.65 5.93
CA ASN A 112 0.01 12.11 4.65
C ASN A 112 0.80 13.14 3.85
N TYR A 113 0.50 14.44 3.99
CA TYR A 113 1.25 15.52 3.33
C TYR A 113 2.39 16.10 4.16
N ALA A 114 2.62 15.62 5.39
CA ALA A 114 3.64 16.18 6.28
C ALA A 114 5.05 16.12 5.66
N PHE A 115 5.35 15.14 4.80
CA PHE A 115 6.65 14.98 4.15
C PHE A 115 6.68 15.48 2.69
N GLY A 116 5.71 16.33 2.33
CA GLY A 116 5.50 16.78 0.96
C GLY A 116 5.01 15.66 0.04
N ARG A 117 4.66 16.03 -1.20
CA ARG A 117 4.08 15.09 -2.18
C ARG A 117 5.05 14.12 -2.82
N ARG A 118 6.34 14.42 -2.78
CA ARG A 118 7.37 13.59 -3.44
C ARG A 118 7.93 12.51 -2.53
N GLY A 119 7.27 12.22 -1.41
CA GLY A 119 7.75 11.22 -0.46
C GLY A 119 9.17 11.55 -0.01
N GLY A 120 9.39 12.77 0.47
CA GLY A 120 10.67 13.17 1.07
C GLY A 120 10.94 12.45 2.40
N SER A 121 10.52 11.19 2.54
CA SER A 121 10.62 10.30 3.69
C SER A 121 11.98 9.61 3.76
N GLY A 122 13.04 10.26 3.27
CA GLY A 122 14.40 9.79 3.49
C GLY A 122 14.70 9.69 4.99
N GLU A 123 15.62 8.79 5.35
CA GLU A 123 16.10 8.66 6.73
C GLU A 123 16.52 10.03 7.28
N GLY A 124 15.96 10.41 8.44
CA GLY A 124 16.19 11.71 9.06
C GLY A 124 15.33 12.88 8.55
N SER A 125 14.42 12.66 7.60
CA SER A 125 13.44 13.67 7.22
C SER A 125 12.46 13.97 8.36
N VAL A 126 12.00 15.22 8.44
CA VAL A 126 10.98 15.65 9.40
C VAL A 126 9.84 16.29 8.62
N GLY A 127 8.64 15.82 8.88
CA GLY A 127 7.42 16.35 8.31
C GLY A 127 6.63 17.13 9.35
N PHE A 128 5.88 18.14 8.91
CA PHE A 128 5.11 19.01 9.80
C PHE A 128 3.63 19.00 9.46
N VAL A 129 2.80 18.99 10.51
CA VAL A 129 1.36 19.28 10.39
C VAL A 129 1.08 20.59 11.13
N TYR A 130 0.78 21.63 10.35
CA TYR A 130 0.49 22.97 10.84
C TYR A 130 -0.97 23.09 11.25
N VAL A 131 -1.20 23.72 12.41
CA VAL A 131 -2.53 24.03 12.95
C VAL A 131 -2.86 25.48 12.62
N ILE A 132 -3.98 25.71 11.93
CA ILE A 132 -4.33 27.00 11.34
C ILE A 132 -5.73 27.40 11.82
N TYR A 133 -5.86 28.59 12.39
CA TYR A 133 -7.13 29.12 12.87
C TYR A 133 -7.89 29.88 11.76
N PRO A 134 -9.21 29.70 11.70
CA PRO A 134 -10.01 30.24 10.60
C PRO A 134 -10.29 31.74 10.69
N ASP A 135 -10.16 32.36 11.87
CA ASP A 135 -10.52 33.77 12.12
C ASP A 135 -9.65 34.77 11.35
N ARG A 136 -8.41 34.38 11.05
CA ARG A 136 -7.41 35.18 10.32
C ARG A 136 -7.11 34.62 8.93
N MET A 137 -7.84 33.59 8.49
CA MET A 137 -7.71 33.03 7.15
C MET A 137 -8.54 33.83 6.13
N PRO A 138 -8.04 33.99 4.90
CA PRO A 138 -8.88 34.42 3.78
C PRO A 138 -10.04 33.44 3.51
N ASP A 139 -11.06 33.93 2.82
CA ASP A 139 -12.14 33.11 2.29
C ASP A 139 -11.58 32.12 1.23
N GLY A 140 -12.31 31.03 1.01
CA GLY A 140 -11.85 29.96 0.15
C GLY A 140 -12.98 29.04 -0.32
N TYR A 141 -12.62 27.94 -0.95
CA TYR A 141 -13.56 27.01 -1.54
C TYR A 141 -13.60 25.70 -0.76
N TRP A 142 -14.79 25.34 -0.28
CA TRP A 142 -15.00 24.04 0.35
C TRP A 142 -15.26 22.98 -0.72
N ILE A 143 -14.20 22.24 -1.07
CA ILE A 143 -14.19 21.33 -2.22
C ILE A 143 -15.25 20.22 -2.11
N PRO A 144 -15.50 19.62 -0.93
CA PRO A 144 -16.56 18.61 -0.77
C PRO A 144 -17.98 19.06 -1.15
N HIS A 145 -18.32 20.34 -1.00
CA HIS A 145 -19.62 20.83 -1.46
C HIS A 145 -19.67 21.05 -2.97
N ILE A 146 -18.52 21.35 -3.59
CA ILE A 146 -18.44 21.60 -5.03
C ILE A 146 -18.49 20.27 -5.81
N TYR A 147 -17.87 19.22 -5.27
CA TYR A 147 -17.79 17.90 -5.88
C TYR A 147 -18.37 16.80 -4.96
N PRO A 148 -19.68 16.83 -4.67
CA PRO A 148 -20.27 15.98 -3.64
C PRO A 148 -20.31 14.49 -4.00
N ALA A 149 -20.13 14.13 -5.27
CA ALA A 149 -20.08 12.74 -5.72
C ALA A 149 -18.65 12.15 -5.74
N ASP A 150 -17.63 12.98 -5.55
CA ASP A 150 -16.23 12.55 -5.62
C ASP A 150 -15.76 12.07 -4.25
N ARG A 151 -15.56 10.75 -4.12
CA ARG A 151 -15.13 10.13 -2.86
C ARG A 151 -13.74 10.61 -2.41
N ALA A 152 -12.82 10.87 -3.33
CA ALA A 152 -11.48 11.33 -3.00
C ALA A 152 -11.53 12.75 -2.40
N VAL A 153 -12.39 13.61 -2.93
CA VAL A 153 -12.64 14.94 -2.36
C VAL A 153 -13.15 14.84 -0.91
N HIS A 154 -14.08 13.92 -0.64
CA HIS A 154 -14.61 13.68 0.70
C HIS A 154 -13.62 13.04 1.68
N LEU A 155 -12.56 12.41 1.20
CA LEU A 155 -11.48 11.93 2.09
C LEU A 155 -10.51 13.05 2.44
N ASN A 156 -10.30 14.00 1.52
CA ASN A 156 -9.38 15.12 1.71
C ASN A 156 -9.94 16.23 2.57
N TRP A 157 -11.26 16.42 2.63
CA TRP A 157 -11.87 17.49 3.43
C TRP A 157 -11.20 18.85 3.15
N GLU A 158 -10.95 19.13 1.86
CA GLU A 158 -10.11 20.24 1.43
C GLU A 158 -10.87 21.57 1.45
N PHE A 159 -10.19 22.58 1.98
CA PHE A 159 -10.55 23.99 1.84
C PHE A 159 -9.43 24.70 1.07
N ALA A 160 -9.70 25.12 -0.16
CA ALA A 160 -8.74 25.82 -1.01
C ALA A 160 -8.81 27.33 -0.76
N VAL A 161 -7.84 27.86 -0.02
CA VAL A 161 -7.76 29.28 0.32
C VAL A 161 -7.23 30.06 -0.88
N ALA A 162 -7.94 31.11 -1.31
CA ALA A 162 -7.48 31.95 -2.40
C ALA A 162 -6.42 32.95 -1.91
N GLY A 163 -5.19 32.82 -2.41
CA GLY A 163 -4.06 33.64 -1.99
C GLY A 163 -3.31 33.09 -0.78
N ALA A 164 -2.60 33.97 -0.08
CA ALA A 164 -1.71 33.59 1.01
C ALA A 164 -2.45 33.45 2.35
N ILE A 165 -2.06 32.45 3.14
CA ILE A 165 -2.45 32.34 4.56
C ILE A 165 -1.40 33.08 5.39
N PRO A 166 -1.77 34.12 6.14
CA PRO A 166 -0.81 34.91 6.90
C PRO A 166 -0.24 34.09 8.08
N PRO A 167 1.01 34.38 8.51
CA PRO A 167 1.61 33.69 9.65
C PRO A 167 0.81 33.85 10.95
N SER A 168 0.08 34.96 11.08
CA SER A 168 -0.78 35.24 12.23
C SER A 168 -1.99 34.30 12.34
N ALA A 169 -2.32 33.53 11.30
CA ALA A 169 -3.36 32.50 11.34
C ALA A 169 -2.81 31.13 11.80
N ILE A 170 -1.49 30.96 11.90
CA ILE A 170 -0.86 29.67 12.17
C ILE A 170 -0.55 29.59 13.67
N HIS A 171 -1.16 28.67 14.40
CA HIS A 171 -0.96 28.53 15.85
C HIS A 171 0.35 27.81 16.19
N GLY A 172 0.67 26.76 15.44
CA GLY A 172 1.83 25.92 15.69
C GLY A 172 1.92 24.76 14.71
N ALA A 173 2.86 23.85 14.95
CA ALA A 173 3.09 22.70 14.10
C ALA A 173 3.47 21.45 14.92
N PHE A 174 2.83 20.32 14.62
CA PHE A 174 3.31 19.01 15.05
C PHE A 174 4.45 18.56 14.14
N ALA A 175 5.54 18.06 14.71
CA ALA A 175 6.65 17.49 13.96
C ALA A 175 6.64 15.97 14.06
N PHE A 176 6.96 15.32 12.95
CA PHE A 176 6.89 13.87 12.82
C PHE A 176 8.11 13.31 12.08
N ARG A 177 8.46 12.06 12.40
CA ARG A 177 9.35 11.24 11.58
C ARG A 177 8.53 10.30 10.68
N PRO A 178 9.06 9.84 9.53
CA PRO A 178 8.32 8.98 8.60
C PRO A 178 7.88 7.65 9.20
N ASP A 179 8.69 7.11 10.09
CA ASP A 179 8.55 5.82 10.75
C ASP A 179 7.80 5.88 12.08
N GLU A 180 7.50 7.08 12.58
CA GLU A 180 6.79 7.29 13.83
C GLU A 180 5.32 7.63 13.58
N PRO A 181 4.35 6.90 14.16
CA PRO A 181 2.94 7.22 14.00
C PRO A 181 2.56 8.51 14.73
N ASP A 182 3.24 8.82 15.83
CA ASP A 182 2.99 9.94 16.72
C ASP A 182 3.93 11.13 16.46
N PRO A 183 3.49 12.36 16.74
CA PRO A 183 4.38 13.51 16.68
C PRO A 183 5.34 13.48 17.87
N PHE A 184 6.64 13.63 17.61
CA PHE A 184 7.65 13.71 18.67
C PHE A 184 7.74 15.11 19.30
N SER A 185 7.16 16.14 18.66
CA SER A 185 7.13 17.49 19.22
C SER A 185 5.99 18.35 18.67
N TYR A 186 5.65 19.40 19.43
CA TYR A 186 4.78 20.50 19.01
C TYR A 186 5.52 21.82 19.14
N VAL A 187 5.63 22.56 18.05
CA VAL A 187 6.31 23.87 17.99
C VAL A 187 5.24 24.97 17.96
N VAL A 188 5.21 25.79 19.00
CA VAL A 188 4.29 26.94 19.09
C VAL A 188 4.80 28.07 18.21
N ASN A 189 3.90 28.73 17.46
CA ASN A 189 4.24 29.92 16.71
C ASN A 189 4.27 31.14 17.64
N PRO A 190 5.43 31.79 17.88
CA PRO A 190 5.50 32.97 18.74
C PRO A 190 4.78 34.19 18.16
N ASN A 191 4.51 34.20 16.85
CA ASN A 191 3.80 35.27 16.16
C ASN A 191 2.27 35.06 16.15
N TYR A 192 1.77 33.97 16.74
CA TYR A 192 0.35 33.75 16.89
C TYR A 192 -0.17 34.52 18.09
N GLU A 193 -1.12 35.42 17.87
CA GLU A 193 -1.83 36.10 18.93
C GLU A 193 -3.13 35.33 19.21
N PRO A 194 -3.33 34.83 20.45
CA PRO A 194 -4.55 34.14 20.83
C PRO A 194 -5.78 34.98 20.50
N GLY A 195 -6.66 34.44 19.65
CA GLY A 195 -7.96 35.03 19.36
C GLY A 195 -8.95 34.84 20.52
N ARG A 196 -10.22 35.21 20.28
CA ARG A 196 -11.32 34.93 21.24
C ARG A 196 -11.67 33.44 21.36
N ALA A 197 -11.34 32.64 20.35
CA ALA A 197 -11.42 31.19 20.43
C ALA A 197 -10.23 30.73 21.28
N GLY A 198 -10.49 30.01 22.38
CA GLY A 198 -9.45 29.60 23.34
C GLY A 198 -8.22 28.97 22.67
N ALA A 199 -7.08 29.05 23.38
CA ALA A 199 -5.82 28.50 22.90
C ALA A 199 -5.97 27.02 22.54
N TYR A 200 -5.45 26.63 21.37
CA TYR A 200 -5.44 25.24 20.95
C TYR A 200 -4.53 24.47 21.90
N ASP A 201 -5.09 23.47 22.57
CA ASP A 201 -4.32 22.60 23.45
C ASP A 201 -3.89 21.35 22.69
N PRO A 202 -2.61 21.24 22.26
CA PRO A 202 -2.11 20.07 21.55
C PRO A 202 -2.13 18.80 22.40
N SER A 203 -2.28 18.90 23.72
CA SER A 203 -2.38 17.73 24.61
C SER A 203 -3.76 17.06 24.55
N LEU A 204 -4.80 17.82 24.18
CA LEU A 204 -6.17 17.30 24.03
C LEU A 204 -6.41 16.69 22.63
N ASP A 205 -5.48 16.87 21.69
CA ASP A 205 -5.56 16.28 20.37
C ASP A 205 -5.00 14.84 20.36
N PHE A 206 -5.70 13.97 21.09
CA PHE A 206 -5.37 12.54 21.15
C PHE A 206 -5.36 11.88 19.77
N SER A 207 -6.13 12.37 18.81
CA SER A 207 -6.16 11.80 17.46
C SER A 207 -4.92 12.06 16.62
N MET A 208 -4.08 13.04 17.00
CA MET A 208 -2.74 13.18 16.40
C MET A 208 -1.73 12.20 17.00
N ARG A 209 -1.99 11.67 18.20
CA ARG A 209 -1.20 10.63 18.85
C ARG A 209 -1.94 9.30 18.69
N GLN A 210 -1.66 8.51 17.65
CA GLN A 210 -2.21 7.17 17.52
C GLN A 210 -2.01 6.41 18.84
N ALA A 211 -3.07 6.31 19.64
CA ALA A 211 -3.03 5.59 20.89
C ALA A 211 -2.90 4.10 20.59
N HIS A 212 -1.66 3.61 20.49
CA HIS A 212 -1.28 2.20 20.49
C HIS A 212 -1.53 1.58 21.88
N SER A 213 -2.72 1.75 22.44
CA SER A 213 -3.05 1.24 23.78
C SER A 213 -4.49 0.76 23.85
N ILE A 214 -4.84 -0.16 22.96
CA ILE A 214 -5.80 -1.21 23.28
C ILE A 214 -5.20 -2.51 22.74
N LEU A 215 -4.89 -3.44 23.64
CA LEU A 215 -4.29 -4.79 23.44
C LEU A 215 -2.75 -4.88 23.49
N PHE A 216 -2.18 -4.98 24.69
CA PHE A 216 -1.07 -5.91 25.00
C PHE A 216 -0.88 -6.00 26.52
N VAL A 217 -1.81 -6.69 27.19
CA VAL A 217 -1.56 -7.31 28.50
C VAL A 217 -1.72 -8.80 28.29
N GLY A 218 -0.61 -9.52 28.31
CA GLY A 218 -0.60 -10.98 28.29
C GLY A 218 0.59 -11.56 27.55
N CYS A 219 1.52 -12.13 28.32
CA CYS A 219 2.60 -13.05 27.94
C CYS A 219 3.98 -12.46 27.63
N ALA A 220 4.66 -12.05 28.71
CA ALA A 220 6.10 -12.19 28.83
C ALA A 220 6.39 -13.16 29.99
N ALA A 221 6.62 -14.44 29.68
CA ALA A 221 7.29 -15.38 30.56
C ALA A 221 7.82 -16.57 29.74
N MET A 222 9.12 -16.56 29.45
CA MET A 222 10.09 -17.60 29.84
C MET A 222 11.29 -17.61 28.88
N VAL A 223 12.44 -17.29 29.47
CA VAL A 223 13.79 -17.60 29.00
C VAL A 223 14.28 -18.77 29.86
N LEU A 224 14.97 -19.77 29.27
CA LEU A 224 16.27 -20.33 29.71
C LEU A 224 16.54 -21.77 29.18
N GLY A 225 17.81 -22.02 28.82
CA GLY A 225 18.48 -23.33 28.74
C GLY A 225 18.84 -23.79 27.32
N SER A 226 20.04 -23.59 26.73
CA SER A 226 21.42 -23.98 27.07
C SER A 226 21.84 -25.41 26.66
N HIS A 227 22.75 -25.46 25.66
CA HIS A 227 23.93 -26.33 25.47
C HIS A 227 23.84 -27.85 25.09
N ALA A 228 24.31 -28.11 23.85
CA ALA A 228 25.57 -28.81 23.50
C ALA A 228 25.61 -30.31 23.08
N ARG A 229 26.42 -30.51 22.01
CA ARG A 229 27.27 -31.66 21.58
C ARG A 229 26.74 -32.75 20.63
N LEU A 230 27.45 -32.84 19.50
CA LEU A 230 27.60 -33.93 18.52
C LEU A 230 28.24 -35.19 19.17
N PRO A 231 28.11 -36.40 18.59
CA PRO A 231 29.03 -36.82 17.52
C PRO A 231 28.48 -37.75 16.40
N ARG A 232 29.20 -37.70 15.26
CA ARG A 232 29.49 -38.68 14.19
C ARG A 232 28.85 -40.09 14.24
N SER A 233 28.37 -40.56 13.08
CA SER A 233 29.05 -41.60 12.25
C SER A 233 28.26 -41.95 10.98
N VAL A 234 29.00 -42.12 9.87
CA VAL A 234 28.58 -42.68 8.56
C VAL A 234 28.53 -44.22 8.68
N PRO A 235 27.72 -44.93 7.87
CA PRO A 235 28.32 -45.68 6.77
C PRO A 235 27.58 -45.56 5.43
N GLU A 236 28.37 -45.68 4.38
CA GLU A 236 28.01 -45.99 2.99
C GLU A 236 27.25 -47.32 2.86
N ILE A 237 26.53 -47.50 1.74
CA ILE A 237 26.40 -48.69 0.85
C ILE A 237 25.36 -48.27 -0.22
N GLY A 238 25.71 -48.14 -1.50
CA GLY A 238 25.66 -49.21 -2.53
C GLY A 238 24.37 -49.02 -3.38
N ALA A 239 24.42 -48.45 -4.58
CA ALA A 239 24.74 -49.09 -5.87
C ALA A 239 23.76 -50.21 -6.27
N ASP A 240 22.86 -49.91 -7.22
CA ASP A 240 22.49 -50.67 -8.44
C ASP A 240 21.12 -50.18 -8.94
N ALA A 241 20.98 -49.65 -10.16
CA ALA A 241 21.12 -50.23 -11.49
C ALA A 241 19.80 -50.85 -12.01
N GLY A 242 19.37 -50.34 -13.17
CA GLY A 242 18.73 -51.15 -14.22
C GLY A 242 17.20 -51.06 -14.31
N GLY A 243 16.71 -50.86 -15.53
CA GLY A 243 15.37 -51.29 -15.90
C GLY A 243 14.64 -50.45 -16.93
N HIS A 244 15.12 -50.48 -18.19
CA HIS A 244 14.31 -50.21 -19.37
C HIS A 244 13.00 -51.01 -19.36
N HIS A 245 11.90 -50.41 -19.83
CA HIS A 245 11.00 -51.07 -20.79
C HIS A 245 10.25 -50.04 -21.64
N ASP A 246 10.39 -50.24 -22.94
CA ASP A 246 9.73 -49.54 -24.03
C ASP A 246 8.32 -50.09 -24.30
N ALA A 247 7.45 -49.16 -24.71
CA ALA A 247 6.57 -49.19 -25.88
C ALA A 247 5.24 -49.99 -25.91
N HIS A 248 4.37 -49.42 -26.76
CA HIS A 248 3.18 -49.95 -27.44
C HIS A 248 1.86 -49.95 -26.65
N ASP A 249 0.68 -49.63 -27.21
CA ASP A 249 0.23 -49.06 -28.48
C ASP A 249 -1.31 -48.85 -28.37
N ALA A 250 -1.88 -48.04 -29.27
CA ALA A 250 -3.26 -48.00 -29.80
C ALA A 250 -4.48 -48.26 -28.85
N GLY A 251 -5.48 -47.38 -28.78
CA GLY A 251 -6.57 -47.27 -29.76
C GLY A 251 -7.61 -48.40 -29.53
N THR A 252 -8.92 -48.25 -29.41
CA THR A 252 -9.85 -47.31 -30.03
C THR A 252 -11.28 -47.64 -29.53
N THR A 253 -12.11 -46.62 -29.31
CA THR A 253 -13.57 -46.52 -29.59
C THR A 253 -14.64 -47.50 -29.04
N ARG A 254 -15.60 -46.85 -28.34
CA ARG A 254 -17.07 -46.77 -28.57
C ARG A 254 -18.05 -47.76 -27.90
N ARG A 255 -19.00 -47.11 -27.20
CA ARG A 255 -20.47 -47.28 -27.09
C ARG A 255 -21.06 -48.27 -26.06
N ALA A 256 -21.71 -47.63 -25.05
CA ALA A 256 -22.99 -47.88 -24.33
C ALA A 256 -23.95 -48.97 -24.88
N PRO A 257 -24.92 -49.54 -24.09
CA PRO A 257 -25.75 -48.81 -23.10
C PRO A 257 -26.36 -49.59 -21.87
N TYR A 258 -26.94 -48.79 -20.95
CA TYR A 258 -28.16 -48.96 -20.10
C TYR A 258 -28.55 -50.31 -19.43
N PHE A 259 -28.65 -50.27 -18.07
CA PHE A 259 -29.60 -50.84 -17.06
C PHE A 259 -30.40 -52.14 -17.34
N PRO A 260 -30.71 -53.00 -16.31
CA PRO A 260 -31.38 -52.58 -15.07
C PRO A 260 -30.96 -53.29 -13.75
N ALA A 261 -31.50 -52.75 -12.64
CA ALA A 261 -31.51 -53.33 -11.30
C ALA A 261 -32.28 -54.67 -11.23
N PRO A 262 -32.07 -55.45 -10.17
CA PRO A 262 -33.22 -55.84 -9.37
C PRO A 262 -32.98 -55.81 -7.86
N SER A 263 -34.13 -55.92 -7.20
CA SER A 263 -34.47 -55.72 -5.80
C SER A 263 -34.27 -56.93 -4.89
N SER A 264 -34.25 -56.60 -3.59
CA SER A 264 -34.95 -57.26 -2.46
C SER A 264 -34.47 -58.58 -1.86
N ARG A 265 -34.23 -58.50 -0.54
CA ARG A 265 -34.76 -59.34 0.57
C ARG A 265 -34.29 -60.80 0.70
N ASN A 266 -33.55 -61.11 1.78
CA ASN A 266 -34.10 -61.69 3.02
C ASN A 266 -33.00 -61.91 4.09
N ASP A 267 -33.35 -61.56 5.34
CA ASP A 267 -33.21 -62.31 6.61
C ASP A 267 -31.85 -62.98 6.94
N ALA A 268 -31.10 -62.52 7.95
CA ALA A 268 -31.28 -62.72 9.40
C ALA A 268 -30.84 -64.12 9.89
N ASP A 269 -29.64 -64.17 10.51
CA ASP A 269 -29.29 -64.84 11.78
C ASP A 269 -27.75 -64.81 11.91
N ASP A 270 -27.19 -64.01 12.82
CA ASP A 270 -26.99 -64.27 14.26
C ASP A 270 -25.77 -65.18 14.53
N THR A 271 -24.69 -64.57 15.02
CA THR A 271 -24.00 -65.01 16.25
C THR A 271 -22.79 -64.12 16.54
N SER A 272 -22.93 -63.43 17.67
CA SER A 272 -21.91 -62.73 18.45
C SER A 272 -20.62 -63.54 18.65
N SER A 273 -19.45 -62.91 18.50
CA SER A 273 -18.21 -63.40 19.11
C SER A 273 -17.29 -62.24 19.49
N ALA A 274 -17.35 -61.92 20.79
CA ALA A 274 -16.35 -61.33 21.66
C ALA A 274 -15.20 -60.51 21.06
N ALA A 275 -15.30 -59.19 21.23
CA ALA A 275 -14.16 -58.28 21.29
C ALA A 275 -13.46 -58.43 22.65
N VAL A 276 -12.26 -59.00 22.66
CA VAL A 276 -11.25 -58.78 23.71
C VAL A 276 -9.89 -58.68 23.02
N ALA A 277 -9.50 -57.47 22.63
CA ALA A 277 -8.13 -57.13 22.28
C ALA A 277 -7.56 -56.23 23.37
N VAL A 278 -6.68 -56.83 24.16
CA VAL A 278 -5.88 -56.25 25.23
C VAL A 278 -5.13 -55.01 24.72
N SER A 279 -5.49 -53.84 25.26
CA SER A 279 -4.71 -52.60 25.11
C SER A 279 -3.39 -52.76 25.88
N LYS A 280 -2.33 -53.15 25.19
CA LYS A 280 -0.97 -52.98 25.72
C LYS A 280 -0.66 -51.47 25.74
N PRO A 281 -0.14 -50.92 26.85
CA PRO A 281 0.29 -49.53 26.89
C PRO A 281 1.41 -49.33 25.87
N TYR A 282 1.14 -48.50 24.86
CA TYR A 282 2.12 -48.08 23.87
C TYR A 282 3.22 -47.31 24.58
N ARG A 283 4.40 -47.94 24.66
CA ARG A 283 5.61 -47.34 25.22
C ARG A 283 5.95 -46.14 24.34
N ARG A 284 5.92 -44.94 24.92
CA ARG A 284 6.24 -43.67 24.25
C ARG A 284 7.74 -43.65 23.97
N GLU A 285 8.15 -44.23 22.85
CA GLU A 285 9.51 -44.07 22.35
C GLU A 285 9.68 -42.62 21.89
N GLU A 286 10.69 -41.94 22.42
CA GLU A 286 11.11 -40.57 22.08
C GLU A 286 11.65 -40.43 20.64
N GLY A 287 11.21 -41.27 19.69
CA GLY A 287 11.70 -41.34 18.31
C GLY A 287 10.66 -40.98 17.22
N SER A 288 9.47 -40.49 17.57
CA SER A 288 8.36 -40.34 16.59
C SER A 288 8.55 -39.24 15.53
N ASN A 289 9.39 -38.24 15.78
CA ASN A 289 9.53 -37.10 14.84
C ASN A 289 10.22 -37.51 13.53
N GLY A 290 11.21 -38.42 13.59
CA GLY A 290 11.93 -38.86 12.39
C GLY A 290 11.05 -39.62 11.38
N ARG A 291 9.93 -40.19 11.83
CA ARG A 291 9.00 -40.92 10.95
C ARG A 291 8.05 -39.98 10.22
N CYS A 292 7.61 -38.90 10.85
CA CYS A 292 6.82 -37.86 10.19
C CYS A 292 7.65 -37.13 9.12
N ASP A 293 8.91 -36.78 9.44
CA ASP A 293 9.79 -36.10 8.49
C ASP A 293 10.07 -36.95 7.25
N ALA A 294 10.28 -38.27 7.42
CA ALA A 294 10.49 -39.18 6.29
C ALA A 294 9.24 -39.34 5.41
N VAL A 295 8.05 -39.44 6.02
CA VAL A 295 6.78 -39.57 5.27
C VAL A 295 6.45 -38.29 4.53
N VAL A 296 6.57 -37.14 5.19
CA VAL A 296 6.37 -35.83 4.56
C VAL A 296 7.40 -35.63 3.46
N GLY A 297 8.68 -35.92 3.73
CA GLY A 297 9.79 -35.86 2.77
C GLY A 297 9.55 -36.69 1.50
N ALA A 298 9.10 -37.94 1.66
CA ALA A 298 8.77 -38.81 0.53
C ALA A 298 7.56 -38.28 -0.26
N TRP A 299 6.52 -37.82 0.44
CA TRP A 299 5.34 -37.24 -0.19
C TRP A 299 5.68 -35.99 -1.00
N VAL A 300 6.46 -35.05 -0.44
CA VAL A 300 6.84 -33.82 -1.16
C VAL A 300 7.68 -34.12 -2.39
N ALA A 301 8.66 -35.02 -2.27
CA ALA A 301 9.50 -35.42 -3.39
C ALA A 301 8.69 -36.03 -4.54
N ASN A 302 7.70 -36.88 -4.23
CA ASN A 302 6.85 -37.52 -5.23
C ASN A 302 5.96 -36.51 -6.00
N HIS A 303 5.68 -35.35 -5.42
CA HIS A 303 4.86 -34.29 -6.01
C HIS A 303 5.67 -33.09 -6.51
N GLY A 304 6.99 -33.24 -6.68
CA GLY A 304 7.85 -32.17 -7.20
C GLY A 304 8.12 -31.02 -6.22
N LEU A 305 7.88 -31.23 -4.93
CA LEU A 305 8.03 -30.25 -3.86
C LEU A 305 9.28 -30.56 -2.99
N ALA A 306 9.80 -29.55 -2.29
CA ALA A 306 10.72 -29.69 -1.16
C ALA A 306 10.15 -29.04 0.08
N CYS A 307 10.53 -29.61 1.22
CA CYS A 307 10.35 -29.03 2.54
C CYS A 307 11.68 -28.43 3.02
N GLU A 308 11.68 -27.14 3.35
CA GLU A 308 12.72 -26.55 4.20
C GLU A 308 12.25 -26.56 5.65
N HIS A 309 12.94 -27.31 6.51
CA HIS A 309 12.65 -27.34 7.94
C HIS A 309 13.32 -26.15 8.64
N ALA A 310 12.54 -25.23 9.21
CA ALA A 310 13.08 -24.20 10.08
C ALA A 310 13.41 -24.80 11.46
N ALA A 311 14.70 -24.80 11.83
CA ALA A 311 15.16 -25.29 13.13
C ALA A 311 14.39 -24.59 14.26
N GLY A 312 13.68 -25.36 15.08
CA GLY A 312 12.97 -24.86 16.26
C GLY A 312 11.53 -24.40 16.06
N GLN A 313 10.96 -24.45 14.85
CA GLN A 313 9.56 -24.01 14.62
C GLN A 313 8.63 -25.08 14.04
N GLY A 314 9.12 -26.28 13.69
CA GLY A 314 8.28 -27.34 13.12
C GLY A 314 7.56 -26.94 11.82
N ALA A 315 7.95 -25.82 11.21
CA ALA A 315 7.37 -25.31 9.99
C ALA A 315 8.19 -25.83 8.80
N CYS A 316 7.57 -26.66 7.97
CA CYS A 316 8.07 -26.95 6.64
C CYS A 316 7.60 -25.84 5.70
N LYS A 317 8.54 -25.17 5.03
CA LYS A 317 8.21 -24.33 3.87
C LYS A 317 8.24 -25.21 2.62
N LEU A 318 7.06 -25.41 2.04
CA LEU A 318 6.89 -26.16 0.80
C LEU A 318 7.24 -25.29 -0.42
N ARG A 319 8.13 -25.79 -1.29
CA ARG A 319 8.58 -25.11 -2.52
C ARG A 319 8.61 -26.11 -3.67
N VAL A 320 8.28 -25.69 -4.89
CA VAL A 320 8.41 -26.56 -6.08
C VAL A 320 9.87 -26.57 -6.55
N VAL A 321 10.44 -27.74 -6.86
CA VAL A 321 11.91 -27.89 -7.08
C VAL A 321 12.26 -28.60 -8.38
N THR A 322 11.39 -29.45 -8.91
CA THR A 322 11.82 -30.36 -9.98
C THR A 322 11.87 -29.68 -11.35
N ALA A 323 12.88 -30.06 -12.12
CA ALA A 323 13.08 -29.68 -13.52
C ALA A 323 12.23 -30.51 -14.51
N GLU A 324 11.47 -31.49 -14.02
CA GLU A 324 10.54 -32.26 -14.85
C GLU A 324 9.31 -31.40 -15.17
N ASP A 325 9.23 -30.92 -16.41
CA ASP A 325 8.12 -30.09 -16.95
C ASP A 325 6.72 -30.72 -16.78
N SER A 326 6.62 -32.00 -16.43
CA SER A 326 5.37 -32.71 -16.25
C SER A 326 4.75 -32.57 -14.86
N LYS A 327 5.51 -32.10 -13.86
CA LYS A 327 5.10 -32.13 -12.44
C LYS A 327 4.81 -30.78 -11.80
N ASP A 328 4.94 -29.68 -12.53
CA ASP A 328 4.72 -28.34 -12.02
C ASP A 328 3.49 -27.66 -12.63
N ARG A 329 2.40 -28.40 -12.85
CA ARG A 329 1.23 -27.89 -13.56
C ARG A 329 0.20 -27.30 -12.62
N PHE A 330 -0.59 -26.36 -13.14
CA PHE A 330 -1.74 -25.80 -12.43
C PHE A 330 -2.98 -25.77 -13.31
N ASP A 331 -4.14 -26.00 -12.72
CA ASP A 331 -5.44 -26.00 -13.42
C ASP A 331 -6.35 -24.81 -12.99
N HIS A 332 -5.88 -24.01 -12.03
CA HIS A 332 -6.52 -22.79 -11.59
C HIS A 332 -5.49 -21.72 -11.32
N LEU A 333 -5.78 -20.49 -11.75
CA LEU A 333 -5.00 -19.30 -11.41
C LEU A 333 -5.93 -18.15 -11.07
N ASN A 334 -5.83 -17.67 -9.83
CA ASN A 334 -6.49 -16.48 -9.35
C ASN A 334 -5.47 -15.35 -9.23
N VAL A 335 -5.88 -14.17 -9.68
CA VAL A 335 -5.07 -12.95 -9.62
C VAL A 335 -5.84 -11.93 -8.83
N ARG A 336 -5.17 -11.27 -7.88
CA ARG A 336 -5.67 -10.10 -7.19
C ARG A 336 -4.70 -8.94 -7.36
N LEU A 337 -5.21 -7.79 -7.77
CA LEU A 337 -4.48 -6.53 -7.89
C LEU A 337 -5.17 -5.50 -6.99
N GLU A 338 -4.39 -4.81 -6.16
CA GLU A 338 -4.83 -3.75 -5.27
C GLU A 338 -4.13 -2.45 -5.63
N LEU A 339 -4.88 -1.36 -5.72
CA LEU A 339 -4.33 -0.01 -5.86
C LEU A 339 -4.11 0.60 -4.47
N SER A 340 -3.11 1.49 -4.35
CA SER A 340 -2.90 2.25 -3.11
C SER A 340 -4.13 3.11 -2.81
N ASP A 341 -4.42 3.33 -1.52
CA ASP A 341 -5.42 4.30 -1.08
C ASP A 341 -4.87 5.73 -1.01
N ASP A 342 -3.65 5.93 -1.49
CA ASP A 342 -3.04 7.23 -1.68
C ASP A 342 -3.78 8.08 -2.72
N TRP A 343 -3.52 9.39 -2.67
CA TRP A 343 -4.14 10.33 -3.60
C TRP A 343 -3.63 10.09 -5.02
N TRP A 344 -4.54 10.03 -5.99
CA TRP A 344 -4.24 9.75 -7.41
C TRP A 344 -3.73 8.34 -7.68
N ALA A 345 -3.80 7.44 -6.70
CA ALA A 345 -3.46 6.04 -6.91
C ALA A 345 -4.45 5.31 -7.83
N GLY A 346 -5.57 5.93 -8.19
CA GLY A 346 -6.51 5.45 -9.19
C GLY A 346 -6.05 5.71 -10.63
N ALA A 347 -6.83 5.21 -11.59
CA ALA A 347 -6.61 5.47 -13.01
C ALA A 347 -7.93 5.89 -13.68
N TYR A 348 -7.86 6.78 -14.66
CA TYR A 348 -8.92 7.08 -15.60
C TYR A 348 -9.05 6.01 -16.70
N GLY A 349 -7.96 5.30 -17.01
CA GLY A 349 -7.92 4.26 -18.05
C GLY A 349 -8.42 2.89 -17.61
N ARG A 350 -8.33 1.91 -18.52
CA ARG A 350 -8.46 0.49 -18.15
C ARG A 350 -7.11 -0.03 -17.70
N ILE A 351 -7.07 -0.73 -16.57
CA ILE A 351 -5.89 -1.47 -16.15
C ILE A 351 -6.11 -2.94 -16.51
N GLY A 352 -5.13 -3.54 -17.15
CA GLY A 352 -5.14 -4.96 -17.53
C GLY A 352 -3.91 -5.70 -17.05
N ILE A 353 -3.93 -7.02 -17.21
CA ILE A 353 -2.83 -7.92 -16.92
C ILE A 353 -2.63 -8.91 -18.06
N HIS A 354 -1.38 -9.25 -18.35
CA HIS A 354 -1.05 -10.41 -19.18
C HIS A 354 0.16 -11.17 -18.65
N PHE A 355 0.31 -12.40 -19.14
CA PHE A 355 1.34 -13.34 -18.74
C PHE A 355 2.16 -13.71 -19.98
N GLY A 356 3.46 -13.40 -19.97
CA GLY A 356 4.35 -13.66 -21.10
C GLY A 356 3.98 -12.90 -22.38
N ARG A 357 3.02 -13.41 -23.15
CA ARG A 357 2.62 -12.88 -24.47
C ARG A 357 1.63 -11.69 -24.34
N PRO A 358 1.89 -10.54 -25.00
CA PRO A 358 1.02 -9.35 -24.92
C PRO A 358 -0.39 -9.52 -25.49
N SER A 359 -0.62 -10.49 -26.37
CA SER A 359 -1.90 -10.66 -27.09
C SER A 359 -3.07 -11.09 -26.20
N ALA A 360 -2.79 -11.56 -24.98
CA ALA A 360 -3.76 -12.15 -24.08
C ALA A 360 -4.07 -11.24 -22.88
N ASN A 361 -4.18 -9.93 -23.11
CA ASN A 361 -4.48 -8.97 -22.04
C ASN A 361 -5.90 -9.14 -21.47
N VAL A 362 -6.01 -9.24 -20.16
CA VAL A 362 -7.26 -9.32 -19.42
C VAL A 362 -7.48 -8.03 -18.65
N THR A 363 -8.63 -7.38 -18.84
CA THR A 363 -8.97 -6.16 -18.10
C THR A 363 -9.34 -6.48 -16.66
N LEU A 364 -8.61 -5.88 -15.71
CA LEU A 364 -8.88 -5.94 -14.27
C LEU A 364 -9.80 -4.80 -13.84
N PHE A 365 -9.55 -3.59 -14.34
CA PHE A 365 -10.28 -2.39 -13.94
C PHE A 365 -10.74 -1.56 -15.14
N ARG A 366 -11.80 -0.78 -14.92
CA ARG A 366 -12.26 0.27 -15.81
C ARG A 366 -12.38 1.56 -14.99
N SER A 367 -11.44 2.47 -15.18
CA SER A 367 -11.37 3.75 -14.48
C SER A 367 -11.44 3.60 -12.94
N PRO A 368 -10.53 2.79 -12.33
CA PRO A 368 -10.58 2.53 -10.89
C PRO A 368 -10.18 3.75 -10.05
N ASP A 369 -10.82 3.93 -8.91
CA ASP A 369 -10.39 4.86 -7.87
C ASP A 369 -9.20 4.29 -7.08
N GLY A 370 -8.47 5.15 -6.37
CA GLY A 370 -7.50 4.71 -5.35
C GLY A 370 -8.16 3.83 -4.29
N GLY A 371 -7.44 2.82 -3.81
CA GLY A 371 -7.90 1.81 -2.85
C GLY A 371 -8.78 0.72 -3.47
N SER A 372 -9.08 0.79 -4.78
CA SER A 372 -9.80 -0.26 -5.47
C SER A 372 -8.98 -1.54 -5.53
N PHE A 373 -9.66 -2.68 -5.47
CA PHE A 373 -9.05 -3.98 -5.75
C PHE A 373 -9.88 -4.76 -6.78
N ALA A 374 -9.21 -5.57 -7.58
CA ALA A 374 -9.82 -6.49 -8.52
C ALA A 374 -9.29 -7.90 -8.26
N GLN A 375 -10.16 -8.89 -8.37
CA GLN A 375 -9.79 -10.29 -8.28
C GLN A 375 -10.45 -11.05 -9.42
N MET A 376 -9.71 -11.93 -10.10
CA MET A 376 -10.22 -12.72 -11.22
C MET A 376 -9.62 -14.11 -11.28
N ASN A 377 -10.40 -15.05 -11.81
CA ASN A 377 -9.92 -16.36 -12.22
C ASN A 377 -9.51 -16.28 -13.69
N VAL A 378 -8.27 -16.65 -13.99
CA VAL A 378 -7.69 -16.59 -15.33
C VAL A 378 -8.19 -17.77 -16.16
N ASN A 379 -8.68 -17.51 -17.36
CA ASN A 379 -9.03 -18.56 -18.32
C ASN A 379 -7.73 -19.14 -18.93
N LEU A 380 -7.27 -20.27 -18.39
CA LEU A 380 -5.97 -20.84 -18.73
C LEU A 380 -5.86 -21.21 -20.20
N THR A 381 -6.89 -21.83 -20.78
CA THR A 381 -6.89 -22.21 -22.20
C THR A 381 -6.76 -21.00 -23.10
N ARG A 382 -7.42 -19.89 -22.76
CA ARG A 382 -7.32 -18.65 -23.54
C ARG A 382 -5.93 -18.00 -23.45
N ILE A 383 -5.29 -18.02 -22.28
CA ILE A 383 -4.02 -17.33 -22.05
C ILE A 383 -2.83 -18.20 -22.46
N PHE A 384 -2.82 -19.48 -22.08
CA PHE A 384 -1.69 -20.40 -22.21
C PHE A 384 -1.90 -21.45 -23.32
N GLY A 385 -3.09 -21.55 -23.91
CA GLY A 385 -3.41 -22.55 -24.94
C GLY A 385 -3.74 -23.94 -24.38
N THR A 386 -3.70 -24.12 -23.06
CA THR A 386 -4.01 -25.36 -22.35
C THR A 386 -4.69 -25.03 -21.01
N ASP A 387 -5.49 -25.96 -20.49
CA ASP A 387 -6.08 -25.89 -19.15
C ASP A 387 -5.11 -26.33 -18.03
N ARG A 388 -3.95 -26.90 -18.37
CA ARG A 388 -2.93 -27.36 -17.41
C ARG A 388 -1.51 -26.87 -17.76
N PRO A 389 -1.29 -25.55 -17.86
CA PRO A 389 0.04 -25.00 -18.09
C PRO A 389 1.01 -25.33 -16.95
N SER A 390 2.31 -25.37 -17.26
CA SER A 390 3.39 -25.40 -16.26
C SER A 390 3.50 -24.05 -15.54
N LEU A 391 3.79 -24.05 -14.24
CA LEU A 391 4.07 -22.85 -13.44
C LEU A 391 5.17 -21.97 -14.06
N ARG A 392 6.13 -22.57 -14.78
CA ARG A 392 7.20 -21.84 -15.49
C ARG A 392 6.68 -20.98 -16.65
N SER A 393 5.55 -21.36 -17.23
CA SER A 393 4.94 -20.63 -18.36
C SER A 393 4.39 -19.26 -17.98
N LEU A 394 4.18 -19.01 -16.67
CA LEU A 394 3.85 -17.68 -16.16
C LEU A 394 4.97 -16.70 -16.45
N GLY A 395 6.21 -17.03 -16.06
CA GLY A 395 7.49 -16.37 -16.34
C GLY A 395 7.60 -14.90 -15.94
N ARG A 396 6.67 -14.07 -16.40
CA ARG A 396 6.56 -12.63 -16.19
C ARG A 396 5.09 -12.23 -16.16
N VAL A 397 4.72 -11.46 -15.13
CA VAL A 397 3.43 -10.77 -15.03
C VAL A 397 3.62 -9.33 -15.44
N VAL A 398 2.72 -8.82 -16.28
CA VAL A 398 2.76 -7.44 -16.75
C VAL A 398 1.41 -6.78 -16.50
N ILE A 399 1.42 -5.67 -15.77
CA ILE A 399 0.27 -4.78 -15.62
C ILE A 399 0.34 -3.73 -16.74
N THR A 400 -0.75 -3.56 -17.45
CA THR A 400 -0.88 -2.61 -18.56
C THR A 400 -1.94 -1.57 -18.27
N GLN A 401 -1.81 -0.41 -18.90
CA GLN A 401 -2.83 0.63 -18.85
C GLN A 401 -3.22 1.05 -20.25
N HIS A 402 -4.52 1.07 -20.51
CA HIS A 402 -5.13 1.46 -21.77
C HIS A 402 -5.88 2.77 -21.57
N LEU A 403 -5.33 3.84 -22.13
CA LEU A 403 -5.93 5.17 -22.11
C LEU A 403 -7.14 5.21 -23.06
N HIS A 404 -8.26 5.80 -22.62
CA HIS A 404 -9.44 5.96 -23.46
C HIS A 404 -9.54 7.41 -23.96
N GLY A 405 -9.12 7.69 -25.20
CA GLY A 405 -9.38 8.95 -25.91
C GLY A 405 -8.72 10.22 -25.36
N SER A 406 -8.21 10.18 -24.13
CA SER A 406 -7.47 11.25 -23.46
C SER A 406 -5.97 11.08 -23.72
N GLN A 407 -5.29 12.17 -24.12
CA GLN A 407 -3.82 12.20 -24.26
C GLN A 407 -3.08 12.23 -22.91
N PHE A 408 -3.80 12.33 -21.80
CA PHE A 408 -3.19 12.36 -20.48
C PHE A 408 -2.92 10.93 -20.03
N ASN A 409 -1.63 10.59 -20.03
CA ASN A 409 -1.12 9.39 -19.40
C ASN A 409 -1.16 9.59 -17.88
N ASP A 410 -2.25 9.14 -17.27
CA ASP A 410 -2.43 9.15 -15.83
C ASP A 410 -1.58 8.04 -15.20
N GLN A 411 -0.87 8.35 -14.12
CA GLN A 411 -0.21 7.33 -13.32
C GLN A 411 -1.17 6.84 -12.25
N PHE A 412 -0.98 5.60 -11.82
CA PHE A 412 -1.72 4.99 -10.71
C PHE A 412 -0.72 4.28 -9.81
N GLU A 413 -1.11 3.93 -8.59
CA GLU A 413 -0.20 3.30 -7.64
C GLU A 413 -0.67 1.90 -7.30
N ILE A 414 0.21 0.93 -7.49
CA ILE A 414 -0.03 -0.47 -7.15
C ILE A 414 0.37 -0.67 -5.70
N ARG A 415 -0.60 -1.04 -4.86
CA ARG A 415 -0.33 -1.47 -3.49
C ARG A 415 0.23 -2.88 -3.47
N GLY A 416 -0.44 -3.80 -4.16
CA GLY A 416 -0.09 -5.22 -4.09
C GLY A 416 -0.69 -6.06 -5.21
N ILE A 417 0.01 -7.15 -5.51
CA ILE A 417 -0.38 -8.20 -6.45
C ILE A 417 -0.26 -9.54 -5.72
N LEU A 418 -1.29 -10.36 -5.82
CA LEU A 418 -1.29 -11.72 -5.30
C LEU A 418 -1.69 -12.69 -6.41
N LEU A 419 -0.84 -13.69 -6.64
CA LEU A 419 -1.12 -14.79 -7.56
C LEU A 419 -1.37 -16.05 -6.73
N ARG A 420 -2.43 -16.79 -7.03
CA ARG A 420 -2.76 -18.05 -6.40
C ARG A 420 -3.03 -19.12 -7.45
N ALA A 421 -2.38 -20.26 -7.35
CA ALA A 421 -2.56 -21.37 -8.25
C ALA A 421 -3.05 -22.62 -7.51
N HIS A 422 -3.80 -23.49 -8.17
CA HIS A 422 -4.05 -24.85 -7.69
C HIS A 422 -3.11 -25.80 -8.42
N HIS A 423 -2.22 -26.46 -7.69
CA HIS A 423 -1.18 -27.33 -8.24
C HIS A 423 -1.74 -28.72 -8.49
N VAL A 424 -1.75 -29.14 -9.76
CA VAL A 424 -2.47 -30.35 -10.23
C VAL A 424 -1.96 -31.60 -9.54
N GLU A 425 -0.65 -31.76 -9.44
CA GLU A 425 -0.04 -32.99 -8.94
C GLU A 425 -0.26 -33.16 -7.43
N SER A 426 -0.10 -32.08 -6.66
CA SER A 426 -0.19 -32.14 -5.19
C SER A 426 -1.59 -31.87 -4.62
N GLY A 427 -2.50 -31.27 -5.40
CA GLY A 427 -3.79 -30.74 -4.91
C GLY A 427 -3.68 -29.51 -4.00
N LEU A 428 -2.48 -28.95 -3.81
CA LEU A 428 -2.25 -27.81 -2.94
C LEU A 428 -2.53 -26.48 -3.64
N HIS A 429 -2.95 -25.48 -2.86
CA HIS A 429 -2.95 -24.10 -3.32
C HIS A 429 -1.58 -23.47 -3.08
N LEU A 430 -0.99 -22.93 -4.14
CA LEU A 430 0.27 -22.21 -4.11
C LEU A 430 0.01 -20.72 -4.27
N GLU A 431 0.86 -19.87 -3.70
CA GLU A 431 0.80 -18.42 -3.88
C GLU A 431 2.18 -17.80 -4.09
N VAL A 432 2.19 -16.70 -4.85
CA VAL A 432 3.35 -15.80 -5.00
C VAL A 432 3.07 -14.56 -4.16
N ALA A 433 3.62 -14.52 -2.95
CA ALA A 433 3.35 -13.45 -1.97
C ALA A 433 4.36 -12.29 -2.01
N LYS A 434 5.49 -12.43 -2.73
CA LYS A 434 6.54 -11.39 -2.78
C LYS A 434 6.08 -10.06 -3.36
N TYR A 435 4.95 -10.04 -4.07
CA TYR A 435 4.33 -8.84 -4.63
C TYR A 435 3.16 -8.31 -3.78
N ARG A 436 2.95 -8.80 -2.55
CA ARG A 436 1.81 -8.36 -1.73
C ARG A 436 1.90 -6.89 -1.28
N ALA A 437 3.11 -6.33 -1.21
CA ALA A 437 3.38 -4.93 -0.88
C ALA A 437 4.41 -4.38 -1.87
N VAL A 438 3.98 -4.12 -3.11
CA VAL A 438 4.84 -3.53 -4.14
C VAL A 438 4.99 -2.03 -3.89
N GLU A 439 3.89 -1.36 -3.50
CA GLU A 439 3.84 0.08 -3.18
C GLU A 439 4.60 0.94 -4.20
N THR A 440 4.25 0.79 -5.48
CA THR A 440 4.91 1.50 -6.58
C THR A 440 3.92 2.24 -7.46
N TRP A 441 4.29 3.46 -7.81
CA TRP A 441 3.66 4.19 -8.90
C TRP A 441 3.94 3.50 -10.23
N SER A 442 2.94 3.48 -11.11
CA SER A 442 3.08 3.01 -12.47
C SER A 442 4.10 3.86 -13.21
N THR A 443 4.91 3.21 -14.03
CA THR A 443 5.83 3.93 -14.91
C THR A 443 5.01 4.81 -15.85
N LYS A 444 5.43 6.07 -16.00
CA LYS A 444 4.85 6.94 -17.01
C LYS A 444 5.06 6.29 -18.38
N ILE A 445 3.99 5.74 -18.94
CA ILE A 445 3.93 5.25 -20.32
C ILE A 445 4.35 6.37 -21.29
N GLU A 446 5.59 6.32 -21.73
CA GLU A 446 6.04 7.15 -22.84
C GLU A 446 5.35 6.64 -24.10
N LEU A 447 4.28 7.34 -24.52
CA LEU A 447 3.70 7.09 -25.83
C LEU A 447 4.83 7.30 -26.85
N PRO A 448 5.12 6.29 -27.70
CA PRO A 448 6.11 6.45 -28.74
C PRO A 448 5.80 7.74 -29.48
N ARG A 449 6.74 8.69 -29.47
CA ARG A 449 6.64 9.90 -30.29
C ARG A 449 6.73 9.44 -31.74
N THR A 450 5.64 8.93 -32.29
CA THR A 450 5.53 8.68 -33.71
C THR A 450 5.62 10.04 -34.37
N ARG A 451 6.78 10.34 -34.95
CA ARG A 451 6.91 11.38 -35.98
C ARG A 451 6.08 10.89 -37.17
N GLY A 452 4.78 11.02 -37.06
CA GLY A 452 3.84 10.65 -38.10
C GLY A 452 4.19 11.44 -39.36
N ARG A 453 4.55 10.73 -40.42
CA ARG A 453 4.60 11.28 -41.77
C ARG A 453 3.21 11.85 -42.04
N LYS A 454 3.12 13.15 -42.34
CA LYS A 454 1.88 13.85 -42.72
C LYS A 454 1.18 13.02 -43.81
N GLY A 455 0.11 12.29 -43.48
CA GLY A 455 -0.67 11.53 -44.46
C GLY A 455 -1.23 10.20 -43.96
N ASP A 456 -0.55 9.53 -43.03
CA ASP A 456 -1.10 8.31 -42.44
C ASP A 456 -2.05 8.74 -41.32
N GLY A 457 -3.36 8.66 -41.60
CA GLY A 457 -4.40 8.96 -40.63
C GLY A 457 -4.13 8.25 -39.29
N PRO A 458 -4.54 8.82 -38.15
CA PRO A 458 -4.20 8.31 -36.83
C PRO A 458 -4.80 6.91 -36.66
N ARG A 459 -4.03 5.87 -37.01
CA ARG A 459 -4.20 4.55 -36.43
C ARG A 459 -3.77 4.70 -34.99
N SER A 460 -4.71 5.15 -34.16
CA SER A 460 -4.55 5.22 -32.72
C SER A 460 -4.16 3.83 -32.27
N PRO A 461 -2.89 3.56 -31.94
CA PRO A 461 -2.51 2.23 -31.57
C PRO A 461 -3.16 2.00 -30.21
N SER A 462 -4.13 1.09 -30.13
CA SER A 462 -4.76 0.63 -28.90
C SER A 462 -3.78 -0.14 -28.00
N TYR A 463 -2.49 0.16 -28.08
CA TYR A 463 -1.46 -0.47 -27.26
C TYR A 463 -1.47 0.22 -25.91
N GLY A 464 -2.02 -0.49 -24.92
CA GLY A 464 -1.74 -0.16 -23.54
C GLY A 464 -0.24 -0.30 -23.28
N GLY A 465 0.32 0.70 -22.61
CA GLY A 465 1.72 0.64 -22.19
C GLY A 465 1.88 -0.30 -21.00
N GLU A 466 3.09 -0.82 -20.85
CA GLU A 466 3.51 -1.49 -19.63
C GLU A 466 3.58 -0.45 -18.50
N ALA A 467 2.78 -0.68 -17.46
CA ALA A 467 2.73 0.15 -16.27
C ALA A 467 3.62 -0.41 -15.15
N TRP A 468 3.77 -1.74 -15.12
CA TRP A 468 4.60 -2.49 -14.20
C TRP A 468 4.82 -3.91 -14.73
N SER A 469 5.96 -4.53 -14.39
CA SER A 469 6.13 -5.97 -14.56
C SER A 469 6.99 -6.60 -13.47
N GLY A 470 6.83 -7.91 -13.29
CA GLY A 470 7.62 -8.69 -12.34
C GLY A 470 7.82 -10.12 -12.84
N GLU A 471 9.02 -10.67 -12.60
CA GLU A 471 9.33 -12.06 -12.91
C GLU A 471 8.70 -13.02 -11.89
N VAL A 472 8.14 -14.12 -12.39
CA VAL A 472 7.62 -15.21 -11.57
C VAL A 472 8.42 -16.45 -11.88
N LYS A 473 9.24 -16.84 -10.92
CA LYS A 473 10.07 -18.04 -10.95
C LYS A 473 9.40 -19.15 -10.16
N LEU A 474 9.82 -20.38 -10.41
CA LEU A 474 9.24 -21.55 -9.75
C LEU A 474 9.42 -21.47 -8.22
N GLU A 475 10.56 -20.93 -7.79
CA GLU A 475 10.89 -20.73 -6.39
C GLU A 475 10.05 -19.69 -5.63
N ASP A 476 9.34 -18.82 -6.35
CA ASP A 476 8.49 -17.81 -5.72
C ASP A 476 7.16 -18.39 -5.21
N TRP A 477 6.84 -19.62 -5.64
CA TRP A 477 5.62 -20.31 -5.24
C TRP A 477 5.80 -20.97 -3.87
N HIS A 478 4.89 -20.63 -2.96
CA HIS A 478 4.81 -21.20 -1.63
C HIS A 478 3.42 -21.77 -1.42
N VAL A 479 3.28 -22.79 -0.59
CA VAL A 479 1.95 -23.24 -0.20
C VAL A 479 1.25 -22.09 0.51
N ALA A 480 0.10 -21.69 -0.03
CA ALA A 480 -0.72 -20.67 0.59
C ALA A 480 -1.00 -21.16 2.00
N ASN A 481 -0.65 -20.34 3.00
CA ASN A 481 -1.03 -20.65 4.37
C ASN A 481 -2.53 -20.86 4.35
N ALA A 482 -2.95 -22.11 4.49
CA ALA A 482 -4.26 -22.39 4.99
C ALA A 482 -4.23 -21.71 6.35
N ALA A 483 -4.72 -20.47 6.42
CA ALA A 483 -5.42 -20.05 7.61
C ALA A 483 -6.38 -21.21 7.79
N ILE A 484 -6.05 -22.12 8.71
CA ILE A 484 -6.83 -23.30 9.03
C ILE A 484 -8.20 -22.70 9.21
N ALA A 485 -9.04 -22.88 8.19
CA ALA A 485 -10.40 -22.43 8.27
C ALA A 485 -10.88 -23.26 9.44
N LYS A 486 -11.04 -22.62 10.61
CA LYS A 486 -11.84 -23.17 11.69
C LYS A 486 -13.21 -23.28 11.07
N ALA A 487 -13.42 -24.37 10.33
CA ALA A 487 -14.73 -24.88 10.03
C ALA A 487 -15.31 -25.10 11.41
N GLY A 488 -16.15 -24.16 11.84
CA GLY A 488 -17.00 -24.35 12.99
C GLY A 488 -17.71 -25.67 12.74
N THR A 489 -17.28 -26.68 13.46
CA THR A 489 -18.00 -27.93 13.59
C THR A 489 -19.31 -27.52 14.24
N VAL A 490 -20.34 -27.37 13.42
CA VAL A 490 -21.71 -27.28 13.90
C VAL A 490 -21.93 -28.63 14.58
N HIS A 491 -21.95 -28.62 15.91
CA HIS A 491 -22.55 -29.68 16.67
C HIS A 491 -24.03 -29.70 16.26
N GLU A 492 -24.39 -30.66 15.41
CA GLU A 492 -25.74 -31.20 15.39
C GLU A 492 -25.98 -31.82 16.77
N GLU A 493 -26.76 -31.15 17.61
CA GLU A 493 -27.44 -31.79 18.74
C GLU A 493 -28.62 -32.60 18.18
N MET A 494 -28.56 -33.91 18.39
CA MET A 494 -29.75 -34.76 18.61
C MET A 494 -29.98 -34.88 20.11
#